data_AF-A0A418ALR2-F1
#
_entry.id   AF-A0A418ALR2-F1
#
_cell.length_a   1.000
_cell.length_b   1.000
_cell.length_c   1.000
_cell.angle_alpha   90.00
_cell.angle_beta   90.00
_cell.angle_gamma   90.00
#
_symmetry.space_group_name_H-M   'P 1'
#
loop_
_entity.id
_entity.type
_entity.pdbx_description
1 polymer ?
#
loop_
_entity_poly.entity_id
_entity_poly.type
_entity_poly.pdbx_seq_one_letter_code
_entity_poly.pdbx_strand_id
1 'polypeptide(L)'
;MTDPPQLSPRRPEAKVGRIHPCPPDTNVCDVNDVIGATDDVTESHKADGMTFKATAQTFARPDNDTWDAGGVPDMSTTDQVEAMCGLGYVVFTLVLTMSYLTLLAPVMANDLWWSGFNSTGAQSYIIDAMNDKLIVATTESIDLTASTMGRPTDYSTFYSPIHIASTYTRMVVDSESANLTSAIASLQFVWSPDSIPTQFCWVDFNKTWEVAHTGPRQARCYVRYTANAAVYWETTIRMSDWNTWMTAKEAQFNVTLGNAMRRTPAGDEWIRRSANAFKDVPSEVEVWKGAGLTHFTLQYANVFAWGIEERIHIQNAFGGSQAISIKSSSVKSLGAQWTTLILCWGPWNDLTVGASVEYSLVRNDPHNQRFTSPCSYDDYLANPDTYDCDPCKAPWNPIPGDCWPDFELFFAFPALPGIELVSSNIGPFGSIDLYLVATPPSLKTLASTYQAALAVLAPTNDAFKSALHKIPGYEADPVPLAWSSEPYLYMGGDPSCPFRDPMPFVQSSFAFDMSCTTQERHRMLLNAFNSIFALLASSPAPSAATICAQCPTMAHECTAVVTPAATAAKAFRDAYAMHDEWVGQINAARDDVVKLGVGTMQLAIHATDETNAFLFQTLLSSTPSSWDFFG
;
A
#
# COMPACT_ATOMS: atom_id res chain seq x y z
N MET A 1 -12.50 -22.78 24.10
CA MET A 1 -12.18 -22.47 22.69
C MET A 1 -12.84 -23.55 21.85
N THR A 2 -13.99 -23.22 21.27
CA THR A 2 -14.83 -24.12 20.47
C THR A 2 -15.02 -23.47 19.11
N ASP A 3 -14.55 -24.14 18.06
CA ASP A 3 -14.58 -23.69 16.67
C ASP A 3 -16.02 -23.45 16.17
N PRO A 4 -16.27 -22.38 15.39
CA PRO A 4 -17.49 -22.26 14.59
C PRO A 4 -17.33 -22.94 13.21
N PRO A 5 -18.43 -23.41 12.59
CA PRO A 5 -18.40 -24.27 11.42
C PRO A 5 -18.06 -23.51 10.13
N GLN A 6 -17.10 -24.03 9.36
CA GLN A 6 -16.78 -23.56 8.01
C GLN A 6 -17.82 -24.06 7.00
N LEU A 7 -18.58 -23.12 6.43
CA LEU A 7 -19.30 -23.32 5.17
C LEU A 7 -18.46 -22.71 4.05
N SER A 8 -17.75 -23.57 3.32
CA SER A 8 -16.97 -23.20 2.14
C SER A 8 -17.85 -23.21 0.89
N PRO A 9 -17.85 -22.15 0.05
CA PRO A 9 -18.33 -22.25 -1.32
C PRO A 9 -17.24 -22.95 -2.16
N ARG A 10 -17.60 -24.03 -2.88
CA ARG A 10 -16.72 -24.68 -3.85
C ARG A 10 -16.27 -23.68 -4.93
N ARG A 11 -14.96 -23.45 -5.06
CA ARG A 11 -14.37 -22.84 -6.26
C ARG A 11 -14.43 -23.81 -7.44
N PRO A 12 -14.59 -23.33 -8.68
CA PRO A 12 -14.38 -24.17 -9.87
C PRO A 12 -12.90 -24.55 -10.01
N GLU A 13 -12.64 -25.78 -10.44
CA GLU A 13 -11.31 -26.31 -10.71
C GLU A 13 -10.60 -25.53 -11.82
N ALA A 14 -9.33 -25.21 -11.60
CA ALA A 14 -8.47 -24.63 -12.62
C ALA A 14 -8.27 -25.65 -13.76
N LYS A 15 -8.43 -25.20 -15.02
CA LYS A 15 -8.04 -26.00 -16.19
C LYS A 15 -6.52 -26.19 -16.18
N VAL A 16 -6.08 -27.38 -15.79
CA VAL A 16 -4.68 -27.81 -15.91
C VAL A 16 -4.37 -28.01 -17.39
N GLY A 17 -3.50 -27.16 -17.95
CA GLY A 17 -3.22 -27.18 -19.39
C GLY A 17 -1.96 -26.46 -19.82
N ARG A 18 -0.81 -26.78 -19.21
CA ARG A 18 0.54 -26.89 -19.82
C ARG A 18 1.60 -27.03 -18.71
N ILE A 19 2.11 -28.24 -18.53
CA ILE A 19 3.31 -28.51 -17.73
C ILE A 19 4.47 -28.57 -18.72
N HIS A 20 5.46 -27.70 -18.58
CA HIS A 20 6.81 -27.94 -19.10
C HIS A 20 7.84 -27.67 -17.99
N PRO A 21 8.90 -28.51 -17.91
CA PRO A 21 9.66 -28.73 -16.68
C PRO A 21 10.69 -27.63 -16.43
N CYS A 22 10.84 -27.23 -15.16
CA CYS A 22 11.95 -26.40 -14.71
C CYS A 22 13.26 -27.22 -14.67
N PRO A 23 14.43 -26.61 -14.93
CA PRO A 23 15.72 -27.26 -14.73
C PRO A 23 15.96 -27.53 -13.23
N PRO A 24 16.59 -28.66 -12.86
CA PRO A 24 16.98 -28.90 -11.48
C PRO A 24 18.25 -28.12 -11.20
N ASP A 25 18.12 -26.97 -10.53
CA ASP A 25 19.13 -26.36 -9.63
C ASP A 25 18.85 -24.86 -9.46
N THR A 26 17.72 -24.50 -8.83
CA THR A 26 17.54 -23.21 -8.14
C THR A 26 16.36 -23.35 -7.17
N ASN A 27 16.58 -23.11 -5.87
CA ASN A 27 15.56 -23.14 -4.82
C ASN A 27 14.64 -21.89 -4.84
N VAL A 28 14.15 -21.48 -6.01
CA VAL A 28 13.30 -20.28 -6.15
C VAL A 28 12.02 -20.63 -6.90
N CYS A 29 11.15 -21.41 -6.26
CA CYS A 29 9.77 -21.60 -6.68
C CYS A 29 8.87 -21.73 -5.44
N ASP A 30 8.70 -20.65 -4.68
CA ASP A 30 7.50 -20.51 -3.85
C ASP A 30 6.41 -19.86 -4.72
N VAL A 31 5.45 -20.66 -5.17
CA VAL A 31 4.47 -20.30 -6.21
C VAL A 31 3.27 -19.52 -5.61
N ASN A 32 3.44 -18.86 -4.46
CA ASN A 32 2.38 -18.10 -3.80
C ASN A 32 2.45 -16.57 -4.00
N ASP A 33 3.51 -16.05 -4.64
CA ASP A 33 3.70 -14.61 -4.90
C ASP A 33 3.72 -14.23 -6.40
N VAL A 34 3.20 -15.10 -7.27
CA VAL A 34 3.08 -14.77 -8.69
C VAL A 34 1.82 -13.93 -8.93
N ILE A 35 2.03 -12.61 -9.12
CA ILE A 35 1.03 -11.71 -9.69
C ILE A 35 0.76 -12.16 -11.13
N GLY A 36 -0.39 -12.77 -11.37
CA GLY A 36 -0.85 -13.11 -12.71
C GLY A 36 -1.56 -11.91 -13.33
N ALA A 37 -1.05 -11.41 -14.45
CA ALA A 37 -1.86 -10.63 -15.37
C ALA A 37 -2.78 -11.60 -16.13
N THR A 38 -4.09 -11.48 -15.94
CA THR A 38 -5.10 -12.23 -16.70
C THR A 38 -5.92 -11.28 -17.54
N ASP A 39 -6.27 -11.74 -18.74
CA ASP A 39 -7.38 -11.20 -19.52
C ASP A 39 -8.68 -11.77 -18.93
N ASP A 40 -9.33 -11.01 -18.04
CA ASP A 40 -10.60 -11.43 -17.45
C ASP A 40 -11.76 -11.07 -18.39
N VAL A 41 -12.33 -12.09 -19.03
CA VAL A 41 -13.61 -12.00 -19.76
C VAL A 41 -14.75 -12.16 -18.77
N THR A 42 -15.70 -11.21 -18.76
CA THR A 42 -16.97 -11.33 -18.04
C THR A 42 -17.85 -12.42 -18.67
N GLU A 43 -18.21 -13.46 -17.90
CA GLU A 43 -19.21 -14.45 -18.30
C GLU A 43 -20.59 -13.79 -18.47
N SER A 44 -21.15 -13.86 -19.68
CA SER A 44 -22.60 -13.76 -19.88
C SER A 44 -23.04 -14.53 -21.12
N HIS A 45 -24.20 -15.18 -20.99
CA HIS A 45 -24.96 -15.92 -22.00
C HIS A 45 -24.56 -17.38 -22.26
N LYS A 46 -25.22 -18.27 -21.48
CA LYS A 46 -25.55 -19.64 -21.90
C LYS A 46 -26.20 -19.61 -23.29
N ALA A 47 -25.50 -20.12 -24.30
CA ALA A 47 -26.10 -20.45 -25.58
C ALA A 47 -26.77 -21.83 -25.47
N ASP A 48 -28.09 -21.84 -25.64
CA ASP A 48 -28.90 -23.06 -25.76
C ASP A 48 -28.41 -23.87 -26.98
N GLY A 49 -28.14 -25.16 -26.75
CA GLY A 49 -27.70 -26.08 -27.79
C GLY A 49 -28.81 -26.37 -28.79
N MET A 50 -28.76 -25.74 -29.97
CA MET A 50 -29.50 -26.21 -31.14
C MET A 50 -28.71 -27.31 -31.86
N THR A 51 -29.06 -28.56 -31.57
CA THR A 51 -28.68 -29.72 -32.40
C THR A 51 -29.46 -29.72 -33.72
N PHE A 52 -28.79 -29.46 -34.83
CA PHE A 52 -29.32 -29.73 -36.16
C PHE A 52 -29.16 -31.21 -36.52
N LYS A 53 -30.27 -31.92 -36.76
CA LYS A 53 -30.26 -33.28 -37.32
C LYS A 53 -29.90 -33.23 -38.81
N ALA A 54 -28.74 -33.74 -39.17
CA ALA A 54 -28.38 -33.99 -40.56
C ALA A 54 -29.15 -35.23 -41.07
N THR A 55 -30.08 -35.01 -42.00
CA THR A 55 -30.78 -36.09 -42.70
C THR A 55 -29.92 -36.57 -43.86
N ALA A 56 -29.26 -37.71 -43.71
CA ALA A 56 -28.56 -38.37 -44.80
C ALA A 56 -29.58 -38.99 -45.77
N GLN A 57 -29.79 -38.36 -46.93
CA GLN A 57 -30.48 -38.98 -48.05
C GLN A 57 -29.49 -39.85 -48.84
N THR A 58 -29.60 -41.16 -48.65
CA THR A 58 -28.98 -42.16 -49.54
C THR A 58 -29.72 -42.17 -50.87
N PHE A 59 -29.12 -41.62 -51.92
CA PHE A 59 -29.60 -41.82 -53.29
C PHE A 59 -29.07 -43.16 -53.83
N ALA A 60 -30.01 -44.00 -54.27
CA ALA A 60 -29.76 -45.30 -54.87
C ALA A 60 -29.02 -45.14 -56.21
N ARG A 61 -28.09 -46.06 -56.47
CA ARG A 61 -27.30 -46.20 -57.69
C ARG A 61 -28.22 -46.68 -58.83
N PRO A 62 -28.41 -45.93 -59.92
CA PRO A 62 -29.10 -46.47 -61.09
C PRO A 62 -28.16 -47.40 -61.86
N ASP A 63 -28.77 -48.45 -62.38
CA ASP A 63 -28.15 -49.55 -63.09
C ASP A 63 -27.39 -49.13 -64.36
N ASN A 64 -26.39 -49.96 -64.61
CA ASN A 64 -25.59 -50.05 -65.81
C ASN A 64 -26.50 -50.45 -66.97
N ASP A 65 -26.78 -49.55 -67.92
CA ASP A 65 -26.98 -49.92 -69.33
C ASP A 65 -26.97 -48.67 -70.25
N THR A 66 -25.98 -48.71 -71.16
CA THR A 66 -25.99 -48.16 -72.53
C THR A 66 -26.29 -46.67 -72.74
N TRP A 67 -25.25 -45.84 -72.69
CA TRP A 67 -25.08 -44.71 -73.62
C TRP A 67 -23.60 -44.61 -74.03
N ASP A 68 -23.35 -45.00 -75.27
CA ASP A 68 -22.25 -44.68 -76.18
C ASP A 68 -20.89 -44.21 -75.63
N ALA A 69 -19.84 -44.83 -76.16
CA ALA A 69 -18.52 -44.21 -76.30
C ALA A 69 -18.60 -43.01 -77.26
N GLY A 70 -19.32 -41.96 -76.84
CA GLY A 70 -19.15 -40.61 -77.35
C GLY A 70 -17.82 -40.12 -76.79
N GLY A 71 -16.88 -39.82 -77.69
CA GLY A 71 -15.54 -39.38 -77.33
C GLY A 71 -15.58 -38.31 -76.25
N VAL A 72 -14.57 -38.32 -75.37
CA VAL A 72 -14.23 -37.15 -74.56
C VAL A 72 -14.32 -35.96 -75.53
N PRO A 73 -15.27 -35.02 -75.36
CA PRO A 73 -15.32 -33.88 -76.25
C PRO A 73 -13.95 -33.23 -76.15
N ASP A 74 -13.23 -33.23 -77.26
CA ASP A 74 -11.96 -32.53 -77.38
C ASP A 74 -12.30 -31.10 -76.98
N MET A 75 -11.86 -30.68 -75.78
CA MET A 75 -12.24 -29.38 -75.23
C MET A 75 -11.96 -28.36 -76.32
N SER A 76 -12.98 -27.61 -76.74
CA SER A 76 -12.76 -26.61 -77.79
C SER A 76 -11.66 -25.67 -77.29
N THR A 77 -10.86 -25.10 -78.20
CA THR A 77 -9.80 -24.17 -77.81
C THR A 77 -10.33 -23.02 -76.92
N THR A 78 -11.59 -22.65 -77.12
CA THR A 78 -12.37 -21.76 -76.25
C THR A 78 -12.60 -22.30 -74.84
N ASP A 79 -13.04 -23.55 -74.68
CA ASP A 79 -13.25 -24.17 -73.37
C ASP A 79 -11.93 -24.38 -72.61
N GLN A 80 -10.83 -24.66 -73.33
CA GLN A 80 -9.49 -24.74 -72.75
C GLN A 80 -9.00 -23.39 -72.24
N VAL A 81 -9.21 -22.32 -73.02
CA VAL A 81 -8.87 -20.96 -72.61
C VAL A 81 -9.73 -20.50 -71.43
N GLU A 82 -11.03 -20.80 -71.43
CA GLU A 82 -11.93 -20.49 -70.31
C GLU A 82 -11.51 -21.24 -69.04
N ALA A 83 -11.20 -22.54 -69.12
CA ALA A 83 -10.72 -23.33 -68.00
C ALA A 83 -9.36 -22.83 -67.47
N MET A 84 -8.43 -22.43 -68.35
CA MET A 84 -7.14 -21.84 -67.94
C MET A 84 -7.30 -20.48 -67.28
N CYS A 85 -8.19 -19.62 -67.80
CA CYS A 85 -8.52 -18.34 -67.19
C CYS A 85 -9.20 -18.53 -65.83
N GLY A 86 -10.11 -19.50 -65.71
CA GLY A 86 -10.75 -19.88 -64.46
C GLY A 86 -9.74 -20.40 -63.43
N LEU A 87 -8.82 -21.28 -63.84
CA LEU A 87 -7.74 -21.76 -62.98
C LEU A 87 -6.79 -20.63 -62.56
N GLY A 88 -6.43 -19.75 -63.49
CA GLY A 88 -5.61 -18.56 -63.22
C GLY A 88 -6.26 -17.61 -62.23
N TYR A 89 -7.57 -17.37 -62.36
CA TYR A 89 -8.35 -16.58 -61.40
C TYR A 89 -8.37 -17.24 -60.01
N VAL A 90 -8.58 -18.55 -59.91
CA VAL A 90 -8.55 -19.27 -58.63
C VAL A 90 -7.18 -19.20 -57.97
N VAL A 91 -6.09 -19.43 -58.72
CA VAL A 91 -4.72 -19.32 -58.19
C VAL A 91 -4.44 -17.89 -57.73
N PHE A 92 -4.79 -16.90 -58.54
CA PHE A 92 -4.57 -15.48 -58.23
C PHE A 92 -5.34 -15.05 -56.98
N THR A 93 -6.63 -15.40 -56.88
CA THR A 93 -7.44 -15.09 -55.69
C THR A 93 -6.96 -15.81 -54.45
N LEU A 94 -6.44 -17.05 -54.56
CA LEU A 94 -5.86 -17.78 -53.44
C LEU A 94 -4.53 -17.14 -52.97
N VAL A 95 -3.66 -16.72 -53.90
CA VAL A 95 -2.42 -15.98 -53.57
C VAL A 95 -2.74 -14.64 -52.90
N LEU A 96 -3.71 -13.89 -53.42
CA LEU A 96 -4.16 -12.65 -52.81
C LEU A 96 -4.72 -12.87 -51.39
N THR A 97 -5.52 -13.92 -51.21
CA THR A 97 -6.07 -14.28 -49.89
C THR A 97 -4.95 -14.62 -48.91
N MET A 98 -3.97 -15.44 -49.32
CA MET A 98 -2.81 -15.75 -48.50
C MET A 98 -1.99 -14.51 -48.16
N SER A 99 -1.78 -13.61 -49.13
CA SER A 99 -1.05 -12.36 -48.93
C SER A 99 -1.78 -11.38 -47.99
N TYR A 100 -3.11 -11.36 -48.05
CA TYR A 100 -3.94 -10.56 -47.14
C TYR A 100 -3.87 -11.13 -45.72
N LEU A 101 -3.95 -12.46 -45.55
CA LEU A 101 -3.85 -13.10 -44.25
C LEU A 101 -2.47 -12.90 -43.61
N THR A 102 -1.37 -12.90 -44.39
CA THR A 102 -0.03 -12.62 -43.83
C THR A 102 0.12 -11.17 -43.39
N LEU A 103 -0.55 -10.22 -44.05
CA LEU A 103 -0.58 -8.81 -43.65
C LEU A 103 -1.43 -8.60 -42.39
N LEU A 104 -2.54 -9.34 -42.26
CA LEU A 104 -3.49 -9.18 -41.16
C LEU A 104 -3.07 -9.95 -39.88
N ALA A 105 -2.37 -11.09 -40.04
CA ALA A 105 -1.93 -11.96 -38.96
C ALA A 105 -1.23 -11.24 -37.78
N PRO A 106 -0.26 -10.32 -37.96
CA PRO A 106 0.41 -9.67 -36.84
C PRO A 106 -0.52 -8.73 -36.04
N VAL A 107 -1.53 -8.14 -36.70
CA VAL A 107 -2.49 -7.23 -36.08
C VAL A 107 -3.56 -8.04 -35.34
N MET A 108 -4.04 -9.13 -35.92
CA MET A 108 -5.03 -10.03 -35.30
C MET A 108 -4.44 -10.99 -34.25
N ALA A 109 -3.16 -10.86 -33.92
CA ALA A 109 -2.51 -11.73 -32.94
C ALA A 109 -3.02 -11.51 -31.50
N ASN A 110 -3.73 -10.41 -31.25
CA ASN A 110 -4.31 -10.05 -29.95
C ASN A 110 -5.64 -9.29 -30.12
N ASP A 111 -6.45 -9.26 -29.05
CA ASP A 111 -7.77 -8.63 -29.04
C ASP A 111 -7.72 -7.09 -29.09
N LEU A 112 -6.53 -6.50 -28.91
CA LEU A 112 -6.29 -5.06 -29.05
C LEU A 112 -6.11 -4.63 -30.51
N TRP A 113 -5.92 -5.58 -31.43
CA TRP A 113 -5.56 -5.29 -32.82
C TRP A 113 -4.28 -4.44 -32.91
N TRP A 114 -3.34 -4.67 -31.99
CA TRP A 114 -2.09 -3.93 -31.89
C TRP A 114 -0.92 -4.83 -32.32
N SER A 115 -0.36 -4.54 -33.49
CA SER A 115 0.79 -5.27 -34.02
C SER A 115 1.96 -5.32 -33.03
N GLY A 116 2.45 -6.53 -32.73
CA GLY A 116 3.60 -6.75 -31.85
C GLY A 116 3.30 -6.58 -30.35
N PHE A 117 2.04 -6.38 -29.95
CA PHE A 117 1.66 -6.34 -28.54
C PHE A 117 1.82 -7.73 -27.91
N ASN A 118 2.65 -7.81 -26.87
CA ASN A 118 2.94 -9.03 -26.13
C ASN A 118 2.96 -8.74 -24.62
N SER A 119 2.81 -9.80 -23.82
CA SER A 119 2.72 -9.69 -22.37
C SER A 119 4.04 -9.25 -21.72
N THR A 120 5.17 -9.78 -22.20
CA THR A 120 6.50 -9.54 -21.61
C THR A 120 7.11 -8.19 -22.02
N GLY A 121 6.63 -7.61 -23.12
CA GLY A 121 7.17 -6.37 -23.68
C GLY A 121 6.19 -5.22 -23.57
N ALA A 122 5.34 -5.04 -24.60
CA ALA A 122 4.46 -3.88 -24.73
C ALA A 122 3.49 -3.74 -23.55
N GLN A 123 2.87 -4.84 -23.11
CA GLN A 123 1.98 -4.83 -21.96
C GLN A 123 2.73 -4.45 -20.67
N SER A 124 3.87 -5.10 -20.41
CA SER A 124 4.71 -4.81 -19.24
C SER A 124 5.16 -3.34 -19.22
N TYR A 125 5.58 -2.79 -20.37
CA TYR A 125 5.95 -1.38 -20.51
C TYR A 125 4.78 -0.44 -20.18
N ILE A 126 3.58 -0.71 -20.69
CA ILE A 126 2.41 0.13 -20.41
C ILE A 126 2.07 0.07 -18.92
N ILE A 127 2.10 -1.12 -18.31
CA ILE A 127 1.83 -1.27 -16.88
C ILE A 127 2.83 -0.45 -16.06
N ASP A 128 4.12 -0.59 -16.36
CA ASP A 128 5.19 0.14 -15.70
C ASP A 128 5.06 1.67 -15.88
N ALA A 129 4.80 2.11 -17.12
CA ALA A 129 4.60 3.51 -17.46
C ALA A 129 3.41 4.13 -16.72
N MET A 130 2.29 3.40 -16.60
CA MET A 130 1.13 3.86 -15.86
C MET A 130 1.37 3.85 -14.35
N ASN A 131 2.03 2.82 -13.82
CA ASN A 131 2.35 2.70 -12.40
C ASN A 131 3.23 3.85 -11.91
N ASP A 132 4.22 4.28 -12.68
CA ASP A 132 5.04 5.46 -12.36
C ASP A 132 4.18 6.73 -12.26
N LYS A 133 3.27 6.93 -13.22
CA LYS A 133 2.41 8.10 -13.26
C LYS A 133 1.39 8.11 -12.13
N LEU A 134 0.86 6.95 -11.75
CA LEU A 134 -0.08 6.85 -10.63
C LEU A 134 0.54 7.18 -9.26
N ILE A 135 1.87 7.10 -9.12
CA ILE A 135 2.57 7.51 -7.88
C ILE A 135 2.68 9.04 -7.76
N VAL A 136 2.80 9.74 -8.90
CA VAL A 136 3.22 11.15 -8.92
C VAL A 136 2.13 12.10 -9.47
N ALA A 137 1.30 11.64 -10.40
CA ALA A 137 0.43 12.49 -11.20
C ALA A 137 -1.05 12.39 -10.81
N THR A 138 -1.68 13.56 -10.74
CA THR A 138 -3.12 13.75 -10.73
C THR A 138 -3.59 14.08 -12.15
N THR A 139 -4.25 13.11 -12.79
CA THR A 139 -5.26 13.31 -13.84
C THR A 139 -4.87 14.22 -15.02
N GLU A 140 -3.86 13.83 -15.82
CA GLU A 140 -3.57 14.46 -17.11
C GLU A 140 -3.55 13.46 -18.27
N SER A 141 -3.78 13.95 -19.49
CA SER A 141 -3.60 13.15 -20.71
C SER A 141 -2.12 12.88 -20.94
N ILE A 142 -1.72 11.62 -20.96
CA ILE A 142 -0.32 11.20 -21.13
C ILE A 142 -0.08 10.86 -22.59
N ASP A 143 0.95 11.46 -23.19
CA ASP A 143 1.48 11.04 -24.48
C ASP A 143 2.51 9.92 -24.28
N LEU A 144 2.15 8.69 -24.66
CA LEU A 144 3.03 7.52 -24.59
C LEU A 144 4.25 7.62 -25.51
N THR A 145 4.26 8.53 -26.49
CA THR A 145 5.36 8.73 -27.43
C THR A 145 6.36 9.79 -26.97
N ALA A 146 6.06 10.51 -25.89
CA ALA A 146 6.95 11.53 -25.34
C ALA A 146 8.26 10.90 -24.83
N SER A 147 9.38 11.60 -25.02
CA SER A 147 10.70 11.15 -24.51
C SER A 147 10.72 10.96 -23.00
N THR A 148 9.85 11.67 -22.27
CA THR A 148 9.63 11.51 -20.81
C THR A 148 9.07 10.15 -20.39
N MET A 149 8.60 9.33 -21.34
CA MET A 149 8.12 7.97 -21.08
C MET A 149 9.21 6.90 -21.29
N GLY A 150 10.39 7.30 -21.77
CA GLY A 150 11.52 6.39 -21.97
C GLY A 150 12.03 5.80 -20.65
N ARG A 151 12.11 4.46 -20.58
CA ARG A 151 12.61 3.72 -19.41
C ARG A 151 13.86 2.90 -19.78
N PRO A 152 14.88 2.83 -18.91
CA PRO A 152 16.02 1.93 -19.11
C PRO A 152 15.72 0.50 -18.63
N THR A 153 14.51 0.02 -18.87
CA THR A 153 14.10 -1.36 -18.56
C THR A 153 14.19 -2.18 -19.83
N ASP A 154 14.79 -3.36 -19.76
CA ASP A 154 14.82 -4.30 -20.87
C ASP A 154 13.52 -5.10 -20.91
N TYR A 155 12.71 -4.83 -21.93
CA TYR A 155 11.42 -5.49 -22.20
C TYR A 155 11.53 -6.59 -23.26
N SER A 156 12.76 -6.94 -23.67
CA SER A 156 13.01 -7.98 -24.67
C SER A 156 13.11 -9.39 -24.08
N THR A 157 13.13 -9.51 -22.75
CA THR A 157 13.23 -10.79 -22.04
C THR A 157 11.89 -11.53 -21.98
N PHE A 158 11.95 -12.84 -21.73
CA PHE A 158 10.75 -13.67 -21.55
C PHE A 158 10.05 -13.46 -20.19
N TYR A 159 10.69 -12.72 -19.28
CA TYR A 159 10.20 -12.42 -17.94
C TYR A 159 10.53 -10.97 -17.61
N SER A 160 9.49 -10.18 -17.35
CA SER A 160 9.55 -8.77 -16.99
C SER A 160 8.76 -8.58 -15.70
N PRO A 161 9.41 -8.58 -14.52
CA PRO A 161 8.71 -8.42 -13.26
C PRO A 161 8.14 -7.01 -13.14
N ILE A 162 6.86 -6.91 -12.78
CA ILE A 162 6.19 -5.65 -12.49
C ILE A 162 6.32 -5.38 -10.99
N HIS A 163 6.98 -4.28 -10.64
CA HIS A 163 7.17 -3.91 -9.24
C HIS A 163 6.04 -2.99 -8.77
N ILE A 164 5.33 -3.43 -7.74
CA ILE A 164 4.32 -2.63 -7.04
C ILE A 164 4.90 -2.24 -5.68
N ALA A 165 4.97 -0.94 -5.39
CA ALA A 165 5.41 -0.47 -4.09
C ALA A 165 4.45 -0.98 -2.99
N SER A 166 5.00 -1.59 -1.93
CA SER A 166 4.22 -2.14 -0.82
C SER A 166 3.39 -1.09 -0.07
N THR A 167 3.75 0.19 -0.20
CA THR A 167 3.05 1.36 0.37
C THR A 167 1.97 1.94 -0.54
N TYR A 168 1.90 1.54 -1.81
CA TYR A 168 1.02 2.15 -2.81
C TYR A 168 -0.45 2.10 -2.42
N THR A 169 -0.94 0.94 -1.95
CA THR A 169 -2.35 0.78 -1.56
C THR A 169 -2.77 1.74 -0.46
N ARG A 170 -1.87 2.03 0.49
CA ARG A 170 -2.13 2.99 1.57
C ARG A 170 -2.07 4.43 1.09
N MET A 171 -1.17 4.74 0.17
CA MET A 171 -1.15 6.05 -0.48
C MET A 171 -2.47 6.32 -1.21
N VAL A 172 -3.04 5.32 -1.89
CA VAL A 172 -4.36 5.46 -2.55
C VAL A 172 -5.47 5.67 -1.51
N VAL A 173 -5.52 4.86 -0.45
CA VAL A 173 -6.53 5.02 0.63
C VAL A 173 -6.41 6.39 1.30
N ASP A 174 -5.20 6.85 1.58
CA ASP A 174 -4.95 8.17 2.17
C ASP A 174 -5.38 9.30 1.21
N SER A 175 -5.13 9.15 -0.09
CA SER A 175 -5.53 10.17 -1.08
C SER A 175 -7.05 10.34 -1.19
N GLU A 176 -7.82 9.29 -0.89
CA GLU A 176 -9.28 9.32 -0.88
C GLU A 176 -9.87 9.66 0.51
N SER A 177 -9.05 9.92 1.54
CA SER A 177 -9.56 10.09 2.90
C SER A 177 -10.51 11.28 3.07
N ALA A 178 -10.37 12.31 2.23
CA ALA A 178 -11.27 13.48 2.21
C ALA A 178 -12.58 13.22 1.46
N ASN A 179 -12.68 12.14 0.68
CA ASN A 179 -13.85 11.80 -0.11
C ASN A 179 -14.86 11.00 0.74
N LEU A 180 -15.69 11.71 1.50
CA LEU A 180 -16.67 11.09 2.39
C LEU A 180 -17.67 10.19 1.66
N THR A 181 -18.01 10.48 0.40
CA THR A 181 -18.91 9.64 -0.41
C THR A 181 -18.29 8.26 -0.63
N SER A 182 -17.03 8.21 -1.07
CA SER A 182 -16.29 6.97 -1.25
C SER A 182 -16.11 6.24 0.09
N ALA A 183 -15.71 6.95 1.14
CA ALA A 183 -15.51 6.36 2.46
C ALA A 183 -16.79 5.71 3.01
N ILE A 184 -17.93 6.41 2.97
CA ILE A 184 -19.21 5.87 3.43
C ILE A 184 -19.66 4.68 2.57
N ALA A 185 -19.48 4.74 1.26
CA ALA A 185 -19.78 3.61 0.38
C ALA A 185 -18.93 2.37 0.72
N SER A 186 -17.64 2.55 1.03
CA SER A 186 -16.76 1.46 1.48
C SER A 186 -17.14 0.92 2.86
N LEU A 187 -17.59 1.78 3.78
CA LEU A 187 -17.99 1.37 5.12
C LEU A 187 -19.24 0.48 5.15
N GLN A 188 -20.05 0.45 4.09
CA GLN A 188 -21.18 -0.49 3.96
C GLN A 188 -20.74 -1.95 3.94
N PHE A 189 -19.47 -2.22 3.62
CA PHE A 189 -18.90 -3.56 3.64
C PHE A 189 -18.26 -3.94 4.97
N VAL A 190 -18.26 -3.03 5.95
CA VAL A 190 -17.76 -3.29 7.31
C VAL A 190 -18.79 -4.11 8.07
N TRP A 191 -18.37 -5.25 8.61
CA TRP A 191 -19.28 -6.24 9.20
C TRP A 191 -19.69 -5.94 10.64
N SER A 192 -18.90 -5.15 11.37
CA SER A 192 -19.22 -4.77 12.74
C SER A 192 -18.64 -3.41 13.14
N PRO A 193 -19.29 -2.66 14.04
CA PRO A 193 -18.81 -1.36 14.52
C PRO A 193 -17.40 -1.38 15.10
N ASP A 194 -17.01 -2.52 15.68
CA ASP A 194 -15.73 -2.73 16.35
C ASP A 194 -14.63 -3.29 15.46
N SER A 195 -14.85 -3.49 14.16
CA SER A 195 -13.88 -4.17 13.26
C SER A 195 -12.84 -3.25 12.60
N ILE A 196 -12.93 -1.94 12.80
CA ILE A 196 -11.97 -0.98 12.24
C ILE A 196 -10.80 -0.80 13.21
N PRO A 197 -9.53 -1.03 12.81
CA PRO A 197 -8.35 -0.88 13.68
C PRO A 197 -8.00 0.60 13.90
N THR A 198 -8.86 1.30 14.63
CA THR A 198 -8.73 2.70 15.00
C THR A 198 -8.90 2.83 16.51
N GLN A 199 -8.31 3.87 17.09
CA GLN A 199 -8.54 4.21 18.49
C GLN A 199 -9.60 5.31 18.57
N PHE A 200 -10.77 4.97 19.10
CA PHE A 200 -11.85 5.94 19.22
C PHE A 200 -11.51 7.05 20.23
N CYS A 201 -11.98 8.25 19.94
CA CYS A 201 -11.87 9.42 20.80
C CYS A 201 -13.21 9.71 21.49
N TRP A 202 -14.33 9.49 20.79
CA TRP A 202 -15.67 9.75 21.29
C TRP A 202 -16.66 8.67 20.86
N VAL A 203 -17.74 8.54 21.63
CA VAL A 203 -18.88 7.72 21.24
C VAL A 203 -19.72 8.44 20.19
N ASP A 204 -20.02 9.72 20.42
CA ASP A 204 -20.99 10.51 19.67
C ASP A 204 -20.36 11.72 18.95
N PHE A 205 -21.03 12.21 17.91
CA PHE A 205 -20.58 13.40 17.16
C PHE A 205 -20.53 14.68 18.01
N ASN A 206 -21.34 14.77 19.06
CA ASN A 206 -21.34 15.92 19.97
C ASN A 206 -20.22 15.83 21.03
N LYS A 207 -19.41 14.76 21.02
CA LYS A 207 -18.25 14.58 21.90
C LYS A 207 -18.64 14.58 23.38
N THR A 208 -19.86 14.13 23.66
CA THR A 208 -20.44 14.07 25.01
C THR A 208 -19.78 12.97 25.83
N TRP A 209 -19.47 11.84 25.19
CA TRP A 209 -18.81 10.70 25.84
C TRP A 209 -17.44 10.48 25.23
N GLU A 210 -16.41 10.84 26.00
CA GLU A 210 -15.01 10.61 25.68
C GLU A 210 -14.61 9.16 25.98
N VAL A 211 -13.78 8.54 25.13
CA VAL A 211 -13.37 7.13 25.26
C VAL A 211 -11.89 6.84 25.00
N ALA A 212 -11.04 7.85 24.79
CA ALA A 212 -9.61 7.58 24.60
C ALA A 212 -8.99 6.93 25.86
N HIS A 213 -8.09 5.97 25.66
CA HIS A 213 -7.47 5.19 26.75
C HIS A 213 -6.74 6.03 27.79
N THR A 214 -6.10 7.14 27.37
CA THR A 214 -5.33 8.02 28.27
C THR A 214 -5.77 9.47 28.18
N GLY A 215 -5.59 10.23 29.28
CA GLY A 215 -5.86 11.67 29.31
C GLY A 215 -5.09 12.46 28.26
N PRO A 216 -3.75 12.28 28.13
CA PRO A 216 -2.98 12.92 27.07
C PRO A 216 -3.46 12.60 25.66
N ARG A 217 -3.93 11.38 25.40
CA ARG A 217 -4.53 11.03 24.11
C ARG A 217 -5.87 11.74 23.89
N GLN A 218 -6.74 11.78 24.91
CA GLN A 218 -8.01 12.52 24.81
C GLN A 218 -7.77 14.01 24.50
N ALA A 219 -6.78 14.63 25.14
CA ALA A 219 -6.38 16.00 24.83
C ALA A 219 -5.90 16.15 23.37
N ARG A 220 -5.09 15.20 22.86
CA ARG A 220 -4.74 15.16 21.43
C ARG A 220 -5.94 15.02 20.53
N CYS A 221 -6.95 14.22 20.89
CA CYS A 221 -8.17 14.06 20.11
C CYS A 221 -8.83 15.41 19.83
N TYR A 222 -8.99 16.27 20.85
CA TYR A 222 -9.55 17.61 20.68
C TYR A 222 -8.71 18.51 19.77
N VAL A 223 -7.39 18.41 19.85
CA VAL A 223 -6.48 19.25 19.06
C VAL A 223 -6.38 18.78 17.60
N ARG A 224 -6.43 17.47 17.33
CA ARG A 224 -6.05 16.90 16.03
C ARG A 224 -7.17 16.15 15.28
N TYR A 225 -8.10 15.51 15.99
CA TYR A 225 -8.96 14.48 15.39
C TYR A 225 -10.44 14.83 15.34
N THR A 226 -10.81 16.06 15.74
CA THR A 226 -12.21 16.48 15.78
C THR A 226 -12.93 16.45 14.42
N ALA A 227 -12.21 16.69 13.32
CA ALA A 227 -12.77 16.62 11.97
C ALA A 227 -12.69 15.22 11.34
N ASN A 228 -12.05 14.24 12.01
CA ASN A 228 -11.83 12.90 11.50
C ASN A 228 -12.98 11.96 11.89
N ALA A 229 -13.81 11.58 10.93
CA ALA A 229 -14.92 10.66 11.11
C ALA A 229 -14.49 9.26 11.64
N ALA A 230 -13.24 8.85 11.43
CA ALA A 230 -12.74 7.54 11.84
C ALA A 230 -12.49 7.39 13.36
N VAL A 231 -12.62 8.47 14.17
CA VAL A 231 -12.40 8.42 15.63
C VAL A 231 -13.68 8.51 16.46
N TYR A 232 -14.84 8.34 15.83
CA TYR A 232 -16.15 8.34 16.49
C TYR A 232 -16.83 6.97 16.37
N TRP A 233 -17.26 6.36 17.46
CA TRP A 233 -18.05 5.12 17.39
C TRP A 233 -19.34 5.31 16.60
N GLU A 234 -19.96 6.49 16.70
CA GLU A 234 -21.20 6.82 15.99
C GLU A 234 -21.08 6.62 14.47
N THR A 235 -19.91 6.80 13.85
CA THR A 235 -19.78 6.52 12.41
C THR A 235 -19.97 5.04 12.11
N THR A 236 -19.21 4.16 12.75
CA THR A 236 -19.27 2.72 12.48
C THR A 236 -20.58 2.10 12.95
N ILE A 237 -21.13 2.58 14.06
CA ILE A 237 -22.42 2.13 14.60
C ILE A 237 -23.57 2.46 13.65
N ARG A 238 -23.60 3.68 13.11
CA ARG A 238 -24.67 4.08 12.19
C ARG A 238 -24.62 3.26 10.89
N MET A 239 -23.42 2.89 10.43
CA MET A 239 -23.20 2.17 9.16
C MET A 239 -23.43 0.66 9.26
N SER A 240 -23.29 0.08 10.45
CA SER A 240 -23.39 -1.36 10.65
C SER A 240 -24.83 -1.81 10.93
N ASP A 241 -25.12 -3.10 10.70
CA ASP A 241 -26.35 -3.72 11.21
C ASP A 241 -26.29 -3.84 12.74
N TRP A 242 -26.92 -2.88 13.41
CA TRP A 242 -26.93 -2.77 14.86
C TRP A 242 -27.58 -3.99 15.53
N ASN A 243 -28.66 -4.53 14.94
CA ASN A 243 -29.41 -5.62 15.56
C ASN A 243 -28.60 -6.92 15.54
N THR A 244 -27.97 -7.19 14.38
CA THR A 244 -27.08 -8.34 14.23
C THR A 244 -25.88 -8.22 15.17
N TRP A 245 -25.27 -7.03 15.27
CA TRP A 245 -24.15 -6.81 16.18
C TRP A 245 -24.54 -6.97 17.65
N MET A 246 -25.66 -6.36 18.09
CA MET A 246 -26.14 -6.48 19.47
C MET A 246 -26.48 -7.92 19.85
N THR A 247 -27.01 -8.73 18.93
CA THR A 247 -27.23 -10.18 19.18
C THR A 247 -25.92 -10.89 19.57
N ALA A 248 -24.78 -10.46 19.05
CA ALA A 248 -23.48 -11.06 19.32
C ALA A 248 -22.68 -10.37 20.45
N LYS A 249 -22.90 -9.07 20.69
CA LYS A 249 -22.02 -8.21 21.50
C LYS A 249 -22.73 -7.43 22.61
N GLU A 250 -24.02 -7.66 22.85
CA GLU A 250 -24.80 -6.89 23.84
C GLU A 250 -24.15 -6.87 25.23
N ALA A 251 -23.68 -8.02 25.72
CA ALA A 251 -23.05 -8.09 27.04
C ALA A 251 -21.80 -7.20 27.13
N GLN A 252 -20.91 -7.29 26.13
CA GLN A 252 -19.69 -6.49 26.08
C GLN A 252 -20.01 -5.01 25.90
N PHE A 253 -20.93 -4.67 25.00
CA PHE A 253 -21.36 -3.31 24.76
C PHE A 253 -21.95 -2.69 26.03
N ASN A 254 -22.80 -3.41 26.76
CA ASN A 254 -23.45 -2.91 27.97
C ASN A 254 -22.42 -2.54 29.03
N VAL A 255 -21.44 -3.40 29.32
CA VAL A 255 -20.40 -3.11 30.31
C VAL A 255 -19.55 -1.91 29.90
N THR A 256 -19.07 -1.91 28.66
CA THR A 256 -18.05 -0.95 28.22
C THR A 256 -18.60 0.43 27.86
N LEU A 257 -19.79 0.51 27.28
CA LEU A 257 -20.38 1.76 26.77
C LEU A 257 -21.84 1.94 27.22
N GLY A 258 -22.68 0.92 26.99
CA GLY A 258 -24.13 1.01 27.09
C GLY A 258 -24.62 1.45 28.47
N ASN A 259 -24.09 0.87 29.55
CA ASN A 259 -24.50 1.20 30.92
C ASN A 259 -24.21 2.66 31.27
N ALA A 260 -23.05 3.18 30.86
CA ALA A 260 -22.69 4.58 31.06
C ALA A 260 -23.66 5.51 30.32
N MET A 261 -23.99 5.20 29.06
CA MET A 261 -24.91 6.00 28.26
C MET A 261 -26.34 6.02 28.84
N ARG A 262 -26.87 4.85 29.24
CA ARG A 262 -28.23 4.71 29.79
C ARG A 262 -28.44 5.42 31.14
N ARG A 263 -27.39 5.94 31.78
CA ARG A 263 -27.53 6.82 32.96
C ARG A 263 -28.13 8.18 32.60
N THR A 264 -28.12 8.57 31.33
CA THR A 264 -28.57 9.89 30.87
C THR A 264 -29.67 9.76 29.80
N PRO A 265 -30.69 10.64 29.78
CA PRO A 265 -31.70 10.65 28.72
C PRO A 265 -31.11 10.85 27.33
N ALA A 266 -30.04 11.64 27.23
CA ALA A 266 -29.31 11.88 25.98
C ALA A 266 -28.66 10.61 25.43
N GLY A 267 -28.12 9.75 26.31
CA GLY A 267 -27.52 8.47 25.90
C GLY A 267 -28.55 7.46 25.42
N ASP A 268 -29.71 7.35 26.10
CA ASP A 268 -30.82 6.52 25.62
C ASP A 268 -31.34 6.97 24.25
N GLU A 269 -31.41 8.29 24.04
CA GLU A 269 -31.75 8.86 22.74
C GLU A 269 -30.70 8.59 21.67
N TRP A 270 -29.42 8.70 22.03
CA TRP A 270 -28.31 8.38 21.14
C TRP A 270 -28.37 6.91 20.68
N ILE A 271 -28.58 5.95 21.59
CA ILE A 271 -28.67 4.53 21.24
C ILE A 271 -29.82 4.31 20.24
N ARG A 272 -30.99 4.88 20.50
CA ARG A 272 -32.18 4.73 19.66
C ARG A 272 -32.02 5.34 18.27
N ARG A 273 -31.37 6.51 18.17
CA ARG A 273 -31.20 7.23 16.90
C ARG A 273 -30.05 6.70 16.04
N SER A 274 -29.05 6.07 16.66
CA SER A 274 -27.86 5.54 15.99
C SER A 274 -28.04 4.09 15.54
N ALA A 275 -28.88 3.31 16.24
CA ALA A 275 -29.22 1.95 15.84
C ALA A 275 -29.87 1.90 14.44
N ASN A 276 -29.22 1.22 13.50
CA ASN A 276 -29.66 1.06 12.10
C ASN A 276 -29.99 2.40 11.41
N ALA A 277 -29.17 3.42 11.65
CA ALA A 277 -29.46 4.78 11.21
C ALA A 277 -29.16 5.03 9.73
N PHE A 278 -28.28 4.22 9.11
CA PHE A 278 -27.92 4.37 7.71
C PHE A 278 -29.14 4.18 6.78
N LYS A 279 -29.25 5.03 5.76
CA LYS A 279 -30.32 4.98 4.75
C LYS A 279 -29.73 4.91 3.35
N ASP A 280 -28.93 5.92 3.01
CA ASP A 280 -28.28 6.10 1.73
C ASP A 280 -27.02 6.96 1.91
N VAL A 281 -26.08 6.84 0.96
CA VAL A 281 -24.78 7.51 1.03
C VAL A 281 -24.93 9.05 1.06
N PRO A 282 -25.71 9.70 0.16
CA PRO A 282 -25.87 11.16 0.20
C PRO A 282 -26.40 11.70 1.53
N SER A 283 -27.44 11.08 2.09
CA SER A 283 -28.02 11.53 3.36
C SER A 283 -27.03 11.42 4.52
N GLU A 284 -26.23 10.35 4.55
CA GLU A 284 -25.22 10.16 5.61
C GLU A 284 -24.05 11.15 5.47
N VAL A 285 -23.63 11.48 4.24
CA VAL A 285 -22.64 12.54 4.00
C VAL A 285 -23.09 13.87 4.62
N GLU A 286 -24.37 14.22 4.48
CA GLU A 286 -24.90 15.46 5.06
C GLU A 286 -24.94 15.40 6.59
N VAL A 287 -25.21 14.23 7.19
CA VAL A 287 -25.10 14.05 8.65
C VAL A 287 -23.67 14.29 9.13
N TRP A 288 -22.68 13.69 8.46
CA TRP A 288 -21.27 13.82 8.84
C TRP A 288 -20.77 15.25 8.67
N LYS A 289 -21.10 15.89 7.54
CA LYS A 289 -20.77 17.31 7.31
C LYS A 289 -21.45 18.24 8.31
N GLY A 290 -22.72 17.98 8.64
CA GLY A 290 -23.47 18.72 9.65
C GLY A 290 -22.84 18.63 11.05
N ALA A 291 -22.13 17.53 11.34
CA ALA A 291 -21.34 17.34 12.55
C ALA A 291 -19.92 17.94 12.48
N GLY A 292 -19.54 18.57 11.37
CA GLY A 292 -18.20 19.13 11.17
C GLY A 292 -17.11 18.11 10.84
N LEU A 293 -17.49 16.90 10.42
CA LEU A 293 -16.55 15.88 9.96
C LEU A 293 -16.20 16.14 8.49
N THR A 294 -14.91 16.20 8.16
CA THR A 294 -14.44 16.56 6.82
C THR A 294 -13.64 15.48 6.13
N HIS A 295 -13.18 14.46 6.87
CA HIS A 295 -12.41 13.36 6.31
C HIS A 295 -12.61 12.08 7.14
N PHE A 296 -12.31 10.93 6.55
CA PHE A 296 -12.25 9.63 7.19
C PHE A 296 -10.84 9.06 6.99
N THR A 297 -9.94 9.35 7.95
CA THR A 297 -8.55 8.87 7.90
C THR A 297 -8.34 7.80 8.95
N LEU A 298 -8.08 6.57 8.49
CA LEU A 298 -7.78 5.44 9.35
C LEU A 298 -6.41 5.58 10.00
N GLN A 299 -6.29 5.04 11.22
CA GLN A 299 -4.97 4.78 11.79
C GLN A 299 -4.26 3.71 10.98
N TYR A 300 -2.95 3.84 10.90
CA TYR A 300 -2.11 2.83 10.28
C TYR A 300 -2.14 1.56 11.13
N ALA A 301 -2.49 0.43 10.50
CA ALA A 301 -2.39 -0.88 11.09
C ALA A 301 -1.97 -1.92 10.04
N ASN A 302 -1.18 -2.91 10.44
CA ASN A 302 -0.81 -4.05 9.60
C ASN A 302 -1.56 -5.34 9.91
N VAL A 303 -2.73 -5.26 10.54
CA VAL A 303 -3.61 -6.44 10.71
C VAL A 303 -4.07 -7.01 9.36
N PHE A 304 -4.28 -6.15 8.36
CA PHE A 304 -4.67 -6.53 7.00
C PHE A 304 -3.73 -5.92 5.96
N ALA A 305 -3.25 -6.74 5.03
CA ALA A 305 -2.73 -6.25 3.77
C ALA A 305 -3.91 -5.71 2.95
N TRP A 306 -3.86 -4.43 2.60
CA TRP A 306 -4.89 -3.78 1.79
C TRP A 306 -4.81 -4.28 0.36
N GLY A 307 -5.92 -4.81 -0.14
CA GLY A 307 -6.06 -5.21 -1.54
C GLY A 307 -6.19 -4.01 -2.46
N ILE A 308 -5.85 -4.20 -3.73
CA ILE A 308 -6.05 -3.23 -4.78
C ILE A 308 -6.35 -3.92 -6.10
N GLU A 309 -7.26 -3.35 -6.86
CA GLU A 309 -7.58 -3.77 -8.22
C GLU A 309 -7.62 -2.52 -9.10
N GLU A 310 -6.67 -2.41 -10.01
CA GLU A 310 -6.58 -1.31 -10.96
C GLU A 310 -6.53 -1.85 -12.38
N ARG A 311 -7.37 -1.26 -13.24
CA ARG A 311 -7.46 -1.62 -14.66
C ARG A 311 -7.32 -0.37 -15.52
N ILE A 312 -6.64 -0.51 -16.66
CA ILE A 312 -6.67 0.47 -17.74
C ILE A 312 -7.53 -0.05 -18.88
N HIS A 313 -8.19 0.86 -19.59
CA HIS A 313 -8.94 0.52 -20.79
C HIS A 313 -8.18 1.01 -22.03
N ILE A 314 -7.84 0.09 -22.94
CA ILE A 314 -7.22 0.41 -24.21
C ILE A 314 -8.29 0.36 -25.30
N GLN A 315 -8.52 1.49 -25.95
CA GLN A 315 -9.41 1.58 -27.10
C GLN A 315 -8.62 1.42 -28.40
N ASN A 316 -9.04 0.45 -29.23
CA ASN A 316 -8.44 0.20 -30.55
C ASN A 316 -9.02 1.14 -31.62
N ALA A 317 -8.43 1.11 -32.83
CA ALA A 317 -8.84 1.95 -33.95
C ALA A 317 -10.28 1.72 -34.45
N PHE A 318 -10.89 0.58 -34.12
CA PHE A 318 -12.28 0.26 -34.46
C PHE A 318 -13.28 0.69 -33.38
N GLY A 319 -12.80 1.32 -32.30
CA GLY A 319 -13.60 1.75 -31.15
C GLY A 319 -13.85 0.66 -30.10
N GLY A 320 -13.33 -0.55 -30.29
CA GLY A 320 -13.39 -1.62 -29.29
C GLY A 320 -12.48 -1.30 -28.11
N SER A 321 -12.97 -1.53 -26.89
CA SER A 321 -12.26 -1.27 -25.64
C SER A 321 -11.98 -2.57 -24.89
N GLN A 322 -10.74 -2.78 -24.48
CA GLN A 322 -10.32 -3.94 -23.68
C GLN A 322 -9.70 -3.47 -22.37
N ALA A 323 -10.00 -4.16 -21.28
CA ALA A 323 -9.45 -3.86 -19.97
C ALA A 323 -8.18 -4.68 -19.72
N ILE A 324 -7.12 -4.02 -19.22
CA ILE A 324 -5.90 -4.67 -18.76
C ILE A 324 -5.73 -4.37 -17.28
N SER A 325 -5.61 -5.42 -16.46
CA SER A 325 -5.28 -5.29 -15.04
C SER A 325 -3.82 -4.88 -14.87
N ILE A 326 -3.59 -3.71 -14.28
CA ILE A 326 -2.24 -3.17 -14.04
C ILE A 326 -1.72 -3.44 -12.62
N LYS A 327 -2.64 -3.60 -11.66
CA LYS A 327 -2.37 -4.05 -10.29
C LYS A 327 -3.53 -4.91 -9.81
N SER A 328 -3.22 -6.05 -9.21
CA SER A 328 -4.21 -6.92 -8.58
C SER A 328 -3.61 -7.54 -7.33
N SER A 329 -4.20 -7.27 -6.18
CA SER A 329 -3.89 -7.91 -4.91
C SER A 329 -5.14 -8.01 -4.07
N SER A 330 -5.34 -9.16 -3.44
CA SER A 330 -6.46 -9.38 -2.53
C SER A 330 -6.15 -8.89 -1.12
N VAL A 331 -7.18 -8.53 -0.38
CA VAL A 331 -7.06 -8.29 1.07
C VAL A 331 -6.66 -9.61 1.73
N LYS A 332 -5.62 -9.57 2.58
CA LYS A 332 -5.14 -10.72 3.35
C LYS A 332 -4.98 -10.33 4.82
N SER A 333 -5.45 -11.17 5.74
CA SER A 333 -5.11 -11.03 7.16
C SER A 333 -3.66 -11.45 7.36
N LEU A 334 -2.88 -10.62 8.05
CA LEU A 334 -1.47 -10.91 8.34
C LEU A 334 -1.29 -11.84 9.54
N GLY A 335 -2.34 -12.08 10.34
CA GLY A 335 -2.30 -13.01 11.46
C GLY A 335 -1.12 -12.74 12.40
N ALA A 336 -0.18 -13.68 12.52
CA ALA A 336 1.01 -13.55 13.37
C ALA A 336 2.00 -12.45 12.93
N GLN A 337 1.88 -11.93 11.70
CA GLN A 337 2.67 -10.81 11.20
C GLN A 337 2.04 -9.45 11.55
N TRP A 338 0.95 -9.41 12.31
CA TRP A 338 0.35 -8.16 12.82
C TRP A 338 1.17 -7.60 13.98
N THR A 339 2.16 -6.76 13.67
CA THR A 339 3.04 -6.15 14.67
C THR A 339 2.42 -4.91 15.32
N THR A 340 1.60 -4.14 14.60
CA THR A 340 1.02 -2.89 15.13
C THR A 340 -0.02 -3.09 16.22
N LEU A 341 -0.41 -4.34 16.53
CA LEU A 341 -1.30 -4.71 17.64
C LEU A 341 -0.90 -4.01 18.94
N ILE A 342 0.40 -3.91 19.19
CA ILE A 342 0.90 -3.33 20.44
C ILE A 342 0.82 -1.81 20.48
N LEU A 343 0.75 -1.15 19.32
CA LEU A 343 0.59 0.30 19.23
C LEU A 343 -0.90 0.68 19.30
N CYS A 344 -1.71 -0.05 18.52
CA CYS A 344 -3.16 0.08 18.41
C CYS A 344 -3.78 -1.32 18.31
N TRP A 345 -4.40 -1.78 19.39
CA TRP A 345 -4.98 -3.12 19.47
C TRP A 345 -6.40 -3.26 18.92
N GLY A 346 -7.01 -2.13 18.58
CA GLY A 346 -8.33 -2.04 17.98
C GLY A 346 -9.53 -2.21 18.92
N PRO A 347 -10.72 -1.74 18.49
CA PRO A 347 -11.90 -1.62 19.36
C PRO A 347 -12.50 -2.95 19.81
N TRP A 348 -12.29 -4.04 19.06
CA TRP A 348 -12.77 -5.37 19.46
C TRP A 348 -12.09 -5.87 20.73
N ASN A 349 -10.82 -5.49 20.93
CA ASN A 349 -10.08 -5.78 22.16
C ASN A 349 -10.57 -4.89 23.30
N ASP A 350 -10.83 -3.60 23.05
CA ASP A 350 -11.44 -2.69 24.04
C ASP A 350 -12.74 -3.26 24.62
N LEU A 351 -13.64 -3.70 23.74
CA LEU A 351 -14.92 -4.30 24.14
C LEU A 351 -14.73 -5.60 24.93
N THR A 352 -13.79 -6.45 24.49
CA THR A 352 -13.60 -7.78 25.08
C THR A 352 -12.91 -7.69 26.45
N VAL A 353 -11.81 -6.93 26.52
CA VAL A 353 -11.05 -6.74 27.76
C VAL A 353 -11.88 -5.94 28.75
N GLY A 354 -12.51 -4.84 28.31
CA GLY A 354 -13.45 -4.04 29.10
C GLY A 354 -14.54 -4.86 29.75
N ALA A 355 -15.19 -5.72 28.98
CA ALA A 355 -16.22 -6.60 29.50
C ALA A 355 -15.68 -7.63 30.50
N SER A 356 -14.51 -8.21 30.25
CA SER A 356 -13.94 -9.27 31.09
C SER A 356 -13.52 -8.80 32.47
N VAL A 357 -13.26 -7.49 32.61
CA VAL A 357 -12.75 -6.87 33.84
C VAL A 357 -13.68 -5.77 34.37
N GLU A 358 -14.91 -5.74 33.86
CA GLU A 358 -16.02 -4.89 34.32
C GLU A 358 -15.76 -3.37 34.32
N TYR A 359 -14.89 -2.85 33.44
CA TYR A 359 -14.66 -1.40 33.32
C TYR A 359 -15.41 -0.76 32.14
N SER A 360 -15.78 0.50 32.33
CA SER A 360 -16.36 1.35 31.29
C SER A 360 -15.29 2.08 30.49
N LEU A 361 -15.38 2.07 29.16
CA LEU A 361 -14.54 2.88 28.27
C LEU A 361 -14.88 4.37 28.36
N VAL A 362 -16.10 4.71 28.82
CA VAL A 362 -16.55 6.10 28.95
C VAL A 362 -15.78 6.78 30.08
N ARG A 363 -14.97 7.79 29.74
CA ARG A 363 -13.99 8.40 30.66
C ARG A 363 -14.58 9.14 31.86
N ASN A 364 -15.87 9.45 31.85
CA ASN A 364 -16.57 10.07 32.97
C ASN A 364 -17.53 9.11 33.70
N ASP A 365 -17.52 7.81 33.40
CA ASP A 365 -18.27 6.82 34.18
C ASP A 365 -17.48 6.41 35.43
N PRO A 366 -18.12 6.25 36.61
CA PRO A 366 -17.44 5.82 37.83
C PRO A 366 -16.75 4.45 37.74
N HIS A 367 -17.11 3.59 36.79
CA HIS A 367 -16.45 2.30 36.55
C HIS A 367 -15.30 2.39 35.54
N ASN A 368 -14.89 3.59 35.13
CA ASN A 368 -13.71 3.75 34.29
C ASN A 368 -12.43 3.48 35.09
N GLN A 369 -11.42 2.89 34.43
CA GLN A 369 -10.13 2.55 35.04
C GLN A 369 -9.45 3.73 35.75
N ARG A 370 -9.69 4.98 35.33
CA ARG A 370 -9.08 6.17 35.95
C ARG A 370 -9.56 6.44 37.40
N PHE A 371 -10.60 5.75 37.84
CA PHE A 371 -11.20 5.88 39.18
C PHE A 371 -10.93 4.64 40.04
N THR A 372 -9.99 3.79 39.63
CA THR A 372 -9.49 2.70 40.47
C THR A 372 -8.60 3.25 41.57
N SER A 373 -8.59 2.58 42.73
CA SER A 373 -7.76 2.95 43.86
C SER A 373 -6.29 3.10 43.44
N PRO A 374 -5.59 4.19 43.83
CA PRO A 374 -5.98 5.16 44.88
C PRO A 374 -6.82 6.35 44.40
N CYS A 375 -7.18 6.39 43.11
CA CYS A 375 -8.02 7.44 42.56
C CYS A 375 -9.51 7.21 42.89
N SER A 376 -10.30 8.29 42.89
CA SER A 376 -11.73 8.23 43.26
C SER A 376 -12.59 9.08 42.33
N TYR A 377 -13.75 8.56 41.98
CA TYR A 377 -14.76 9.31 41.22
C TYR A 377 -15.33 10.50 42.02
N ASP A 378 -15.42 10.38 43.34
CA ASP A 378 -15.93 11.45 44.20
C ASP A 378 -14.99 12.67 44.19
N ASP A 379 -13.67 12.44 44.14
CA ASP A 379 -12.67 13.51 44.03
C ASP A 379 -12.76 14.22 42.68
N TYR A 380 -13.03 13.46 41.61
CA TYR A 380 -13.31 14.02 40.29
C TYR A 380 -14.60 14.86 40.27
N LEU A 381 -15.68 14.39 40.91
CA LEU A 381 -16.91 15.17 41.02
C LEU A 381 -16.73 16.47 41.83
N ALA A 382 -15.84 16.45 42.84
CA ALA A 382 -15.56 17.63 43.65
C ALA A 382 -14.82 18.70 42.84
N ASN A 383 -13.83 18.32 42.02
CA ASN A 383 -13.01 19.27 41.25
C ASN A 383 -12.62 18.71 39.86
N PRO A 384 -13.55 18.65 38.89
CA PRO A 384 -13.29 17.99 37.61
C PRO A 384 -12.19 18.69 36.79
N ASP A 385 -12.11 20.01 36.86
CA ASP A 385 -11.16 20.82 36.10
C ASP A 385 -9.71 20.69 36.60
N THR A 386 -9.51 20.27 37.85
CA THR A 386 -8.19 20.14 38.49
C THR A 386 -7.86 18.71 38.90
N TYR A 387 -8.65 17.74 38.43
CA TYR A 387 -8.42 16.33 38.74
C TYR A 387 -7.22 15.79 37.95
N ASP A 388 -6.13 15.50 38.65
CA ASP A 388 -4.87 15.02 38.07
C ASP A 388 -4.48 13.61 38.54
N CYS A 389 -5.39 12.90 39.23
CA CYS A 389 -5.08 11.55 39.69
C CYS A 389 -4.94 10.60 38.50
N ASP A 390 -3.74 10.05 38.34
CA ASP A 390 -3.43 8.99 37.38
C ASP A 390 -3.09 7.71 38.18
N PRO A 391 -4.00 6.71 38.25
CA PRO A 391 -3.78 5.50 39.05
C PRO A 391 -2.63 4.64 38.52
N CYS A 392 -2.01 5.04 37.41
CA CYS A 392 -0.96 4.29 36.73
C CYS A 392 0.42 4.97 36.82
N LYS A 393 0.52 6.14 37.45
CA LYS A 393 1.76 6.90 37.54
C LYS A 393 2.08 7.34 38.96
N ALA A 394 3.37 7.48 39.24
CA ALA A 394 3.83 8.12 40.47
C ALA A 394 3.33 9.59 40.54
N PRO A 395 2.97 10.12 41.72
CA PRO A 395 3.09 9.49 43.04
C PRO A 395 1.91 8.58 43.43
N TRP A 396 0.82 8.56 42.66
CA TRP A 396 -0.38 7.79 42.99
C TRP A 396 -0.12 6.28 42.92
N ASN A 397 0.60 5.82 41.90
CA ASN A 397 1.07 4.46 41.78
C ASN A 397 2.59 4.37 41.98
N PRO A 398 3.05 3.95 43.18
CA PRO A 398 4.48 3.78 43.43
C PRO A 398 5.03 2.44 42.91
N ILE A 399 4.19 1.56 42.35
CA ILE A 399 4.58 0.26 41.81
C ILE A 399 4.45 0.32 40.28
N PRO A 400 5.56 0.55 39.56
CA PRO A 400 5.54 0.52 38.10
C PRO A 400 4.98 -0.81 37.58
N GLY A 401 3.98 -0.75 36.69
CA GLY A 401 3.31 -1.92 36.11
C GLY A 401 2.08 -2.42 36.87
N ASP A 402 1.72 -1.83 38.01
CA ASP A 402 0.48 -2.15 38.75
C ASP A 402 -0.70 -1.26 38.28
N CYS A 403 -0.90 -1.16 36.97
CA CYS A 403 -1.98 -0.39 36.38
C CYS A 403 -2.86 -1.33 35.58
N TRP A 404 -4.01 -1.71 36.15
CA TRP A 404 -4.93 -2.62 35.49
C TRP A 404 -6.18 -1.88 35.01
N PRO A 405 -6.61 -2.10 33.76
CA PRO A 405 -5.94 -2.83 32.67
C PRO A 405 -5.21 -1.87 31.72
N ASP A 406 -3.96 -1.50 32.01
CA ASP A 406 -3.09 -1.02 30.93
C ASP A 406 -2.69 -2.17 30.01
N PHE A 407 -2.26 -1.78 28.81
CA PHE A 407 -1.89 -2.71 27.76
C PHE A 407 -0.65 -3.54 28.13
N GLU A 408 0.32 -2.91 28.81
CA GLU A 408 1.59 -3.51 29.20
C GLU A 408 1.36 -4.67 30.18
N LEU A 409 0.45 -4.49 31.13
CA LEU A 409 0.03 -5.52 32.08
C LEU A 409 -0.81 -6.61 31.42
N PHE A 410 -1.70 -6.26 30.47
CA PHE A 410 -2.50 -7.26 29.75
C PHE A 410 -1.63 -8.25 28.97
N PHE A 411 -0.59 -7.76 28.31
CA PHE A 411 0.38 -8.62 27.61
C PHE A 411 1.50 -9.14 28.50
N ALA A 412 1.49 -8.81 29.81
CA ALA A 412 2.53 -9.16 30.76
C ALA A 412 3.93 -8.81 30.24
N PHE A 413 4.08 -7.61 29.69
CA PHE A 413 5.33 -7.15 29.11
C PHE A 413 6.45 -7.13 30.17
N PRO A 414 7.57 -7.83 29.92
CA PRO A 414 8.72 -7.79 30.83
C PRO A 414 9.36 -6.40 30.83
N ALA A 415 10.02 -6.03 31.92
CA ALA A 415 10.82 -4.80 31.98
C ALA A 415 12.07 -4.92 31.09
N LEU A 416 11.89 -4.72 29.78
CA LEU A 416 12.96 -4.71 28.78
C LEU A 416 13.28 -3.27 28.34
N PRO A 417 14.55 -2.95 28.05
CA PRO A 417 14.98 -1.66 27.53
C PRO A 417 14.13 -1.13 26.37
N GLY A 418 13.81 -1.99 25.39
CA GLY A 418 13.01 -1.59 24.23
C GLY A 418 11.58 -1.16 24.58
N ILE A 419 10.95 -1.81 25.58
CA ILE A 419 9.60 -1.46 26.04
C ILE A 419 9.63 -0.12 26.77
N GLU A 420 10.58 0.06 27.68
CA GLU A 420 10.73 1.32 28.43
C GLU A 420 11.03 2.49 27.49
N LEU A 421 11.92 2.30 26.51
CA LEU A 421 12.27 3.32 25.52
C LEU A 421 11.06 3.76 24.69
N VAL A 422 10.24 2.81 24.21
CA VAL A 422 9.03 3.15 23.43
C VAL A 422 7.99 3.84 24.33
N SER A 423 7.72 3.28 25.51
CA SER A 423 6.71 3.81 26.43
C SER A 423 7.03 5.23 26.91
N SER A 424 8.31 5.50 27.20
CA SER A 424 8.79 6.81 27.68
C SER A 424 8.96 7.87 26.60
N ASN A 425 9.35 7.51 25.36
CA ASN A 425 9.64 8.49 24.30
C ASN A 425 8.50 8.67 23.30
N ILE A 426 7.65 7.65 23.10
CA ILE A 426 6.55 7.68 22.12
C ILE A 426 5.21 7.74 22.84
N GLY A 427 4.99 6.84 23.80
CA GLY A 427 3.79 6.79 24.61
C GLY A 427 3.42 5.36 25.01
N PRO A 428 2.43 5.20 25.90
CA PRO A 428 2.05 3.88 26.40
C PRO A 428 1.46 3.02 25.27
N PHE A 429 1.81 1.74 25.28
CA PHE A 429 1.28 0.76 24.33
C PHE A 429 -0.26 0.70 24.37
N GLY A 430 -0.87 0.34 23.24
CA GLY A 430 -2.32 0.41 23.03
C GLY A 430 -2.89 1.84 22.92
N SER A 431 -2.06 2.88 23.08
CA SER A 431 -2.47 4.30 23.02
C SER A 431 -1.58 5.16 22.10
N ILE A 432 -0.78 4.52 21.25
CA ILE A 432 0.13 5.17 20.29
C ILE A 432 -0.63 5.42 19.00
N ASP A 433 -0.78 6.67 18.61
CA ASP A 433 -1.45 7.06 17.37
C ASP A 433 -0.47 6.95 16.20
N LEU A 434 -0.74 6.04 15.26
CA LEU A 434 0.04 5.86 14.04
C LEU A 434 -0.79 6.25 12.82
N TYR A 435 -0.27 7.14 11.98
CA TYR A 435 -0.93 7.61 10.76
C TYR A 435 0.06 7.63 9.60
N LEU A 436 -0.43 7.36 8.39
CA LEU A 436 0.35 7.63 7.19
C LEU A 436 0.46 9.14 7.00
N VAL A 437 1.65 9.61 6.62
CA VAL A 437 1.88 11.01 6.24
C VAL A 437 2.17 11.04 4.75
N ALA A 438 1.36 11.78 3.99
CA ALA A 438 1.55 11.94 2.56
C ALA A 438 2.89 12.64 2.24
N THR A 439 3.53 12.22 1.15
CA THR A 439 4.72 12.90 0.63
C THR A 439 4.42 14.37 0.29
N PRO A 440 5.26 15.34 0.71
CA PRO A 440 5.06 16.75 0.40
C PRO A 440 4.85 17.02 -1.09
N PRO A 441 3.88 17.87 -1.48
CA PRO A 441 3.68 18.24 -2.88
C PRO A 441 4.94 18.84 -3.53
N SER A 442 5.69 19.66 -2.79
CA SER A 442 6.96 20.23 -3.22
C SER A 442 8.01 19.17 -3.59
N LEU A 443 8.11 18.10 -2.79
CA LEU A 443 9.00 16.97 -3.06
C LEU A 443 8.53 16.17 -4.29
N LYS A 444 7.21 15.96 -4.46
CA LYS A 444 6.66 15.32 -5.67
C LYS A 444 6.97 16.14 -6.93
N THR A 445 6.84 17.46 -6.87
CA THR A 445 7.22 18.37 -7.97
C THR A 445 8.71 18.29 -8.28
N LEU A 446 9.58 18.34 -7.27
CA LEU A 446 11.03 18.22 -7.47
C LEU A 446 11.40 16.88 -8.12
N ALA A 447 10.83 15.78 -7.63
CA ALA A 447 11.08 14.45 -8.19
C ALA A 447 10.55 14.31 -9.63
N SER A 448 9.40 14.89 -9.96
CA SER A 448 8.85 14.84 -11.32
C SER A 448 9.67 15.69 -12.31
N THR A 449 10.08 16.89 -11.91
CA THR A 449 11.00 17.73 -12.70
C THR A 449 12.33 17.03 -12.94
N TYR A 450 12.88 16.37 -11.93
CA TYR A 450 14.10 15.57 -12.05
C TYR A 450 13.97 14.43 -13.06
N GLN A 451 12.91 13.63 -12.94
CA GLN A 451 12.66 12.50 -13.82
C GLN A 451 12.48 12.96 -15.28
N ALA A 452 11.76 14.05 -15.50
CA ALA A 452 11.59 14.64 -16.83
C ALA A 452 12.95 15.11 -17.41
N ALA A 453 13.78 15.76 -16.60
CA ALA A 453 15.11 16.20 -17.02
C ALA A 453 16.04 15.02 -17.36
N LEU A 454 16.05 13.96 -16.56
CA LEU A 454 16.80 12.73 -16.85
C LEU A 454 16.38 12.11 -18.18
N ALA A 455 15.08 11.99 -18.43
CA ALA A 455 14.55 11.39 -19.63
C ALA A 455 14.92 12.17 -20.91
N VAL A 456 15.14 13.49 -20.80
CA VAL A 456 15.65 14.32 -21.90
C VAL A 456 17.16 14.23 -22.02
N LEU A 457 17.91 14.34 -20.92
CA LEU A 457 19.38 14.40 -20.95
C LEU A 457 20.03 13.06 -21.28
N ALA A 458 19.50 11.94 -20.80
CA ALA A 458 20.07 10.61 -21.06
C ALA A 458 20.19 10.27 -22.56
N PRO A 459 19.22 10.58 -23.43
CA PRO A 459 19.37 10.36 -24.87
C PRO A 459 20.06 11.51 -25.63
N THR A 460 20.04 12.75 -25.13
CA THR A 460 20.51 13.94 -25.89
C THR A 460 21.91 14.42 -25.54
N ASN A 461 22.48 13.98 -24.40
CA ASN A 461 23.79 14.41 -23.93
C ASN A 461 24.73 13.20 -23.73
N ASP A 462 25.69 13.02 -24.64
CA ASP A 462 26.62 11.88 -24.61
C ASP A 462 27.49 11.83 -23.35
N ALA A 463 27.87 12.99 -22.81
CA ALA A 463 28.69 13.05 -21.59
C ALA A 463 27.90 12.57 -20.37
N PHE A 464 26.65 13.04 -20.23
CA PHE A 464 25.75 12.59 -19.18
C PHE A 464 25.40 11.11 -19.34
N LYS A 465 25.04 10.68 -20.55
CA LYS A 465 24.76 9.26 -20.87
C LYS A 465 25.92 8.33 -20.52
N SER A 466 27.14 8.70 -20.91
CA SER A 466 28.36 7.92 -20.62
C SER A 466 28.64 7.85 -19.11
N ALA A 467 28.39 8.93 -18.37
CA ALA A 467 28.52 8.93 -16.92
C ALA A 467 27.44 8.09 -16.24
N LEU A 468 26.19 8.18 -16.70
CA LEU A 468 25.04 7.45 -16.17
C LEU A 468 25.24 5.93 -16.26
N HIS A 469 25.69 5.41 -17.41
CA HIS A 469 25.93 3.98 -17.62
C HIS A 469 27.06 3.39 -16.76
N LYS A 470 27.90 4.22 -16.12
CA LYS A 470 28.99 3.76 -15.24
C LYS A 470 28.55 3.56 -13.80
N ILE A 471 27.32 3.94 -13.44
CA ILE A 471 26.83 3.88 -12.07
C ILE A 471 26.20 2.50 -11.83
N PRO A 472 26.79 1.63 -10.98
CA PRO A 472 26.17 0.35 -10.63
C PRO A 472 25.01 0.54 -9.64
N GLY A 473 24.24 -0.52 -9.43
CA GLY A 473 23.27 -0.61 -8.34
C GLY A 473 23.81 -1.51 -7.22
N TYR A 474 24.15 -0.95 -6.07
CA TYR A 474 24.68 -1.69 -4.92
C TYR A 474 24.01 -1.27 -3.61
N GLU A 475 23.95 -2.19 -2.65
CA GLU A 475 23.53 -1.86 -1.29
C GLU A 475 24.64 -1.07 -0.55
N ALA A 476 24.21 -0.17 0.32
CA ALA A 476 25.06 0.51 1.29
C ALA A 476 24.43 0.40 2.69
N ASP A 477 25.25 0.49 3.74
CA ASP A 477 24.81 0.39 5.14
C ASP A 477 25.01 1.70 5.92
N PRO A 478 24.39 2.83 5.50
CA PRO A 478 24.63 4.11 6.14
C PRO A 478 24.17 4.13 7.60
N VAL A 479 25.02 4.67 8.47
CA VAL A 479 24.75 4.89 9.89
C VAL A 479 24.98 6.37 10.20
N PRO A 480 24.02 7.07 10.82
CA PRO A 480 24.22 8.44 11.27
C PRO A 480 25.44 8.53 12.18
N LEU A 481 26.31 9.52 11.96
CA LEU A 481 27.55 9.66 12.74
C LEU A 481 27.30 9.74 14.25
N ALA A 482 26.20 10.40 14.65
CA ALA A 482 25.76 10.52 16.04
C ALA A 482 25.40 9.18 16.69
N TRP A 483 25.09 8.15 15.91
CA TRP A 483 24.83 6.80 16.42
C TRP A 483 26.14 6.00 16.53
N SER A 484 27.15 6.33 15.73
CA SER A 484 28.46 5.66 15.78
C SER A 484 29.46 6.27 16.78
N SER A 485 29.13 7.40 17.42
CA SER A 485 30.07 8.12 18.30
C SER A 485 30.31 7.46 19.66
N GLU A 486 29.38 6.62 20.10
CA GLU A 486 29.42 5.88 21.36
C GLU A 486 29.21 4.38 21.10
N PRO A 487 29.69 3.49 21.98
CA PRO A 487 29.54 2.05 21.80
C PRO A 487 28.10 1.62 22.14
N TYR A 488 27.17 1.74 21.20
CA TYR A 488 25.79 1.27 21.37
C TYR A 488 25.59 -0.16 20.87
N LEU A 489 24.68 -0.89 21.53
CA LEU A 489 24.02 -2.07 21.00
C LEU A 489 22.58 -1.69 20.60
N TYR A 490 22.20 -2.02 19.38
CA TYR A 490 20.95 -1.59 18.76
C TYR A 490 19.91 -2.69 18.79
N MET A 491 18.68 -2.33 19.11
CA MET A 491 17.52 -3.23 19.21
C MET A 491 16.48 -3.00 18.10
N GLY A 492 16.73 -2.08 17.16
CA GLY A 492 15.81 -1.84 16.03
C GLY A 492 15.14 -0.48 16.04
N GLY A 493 14.58 -0.11 14.88
CA GLY A 493 13.91 1.18 14.66
C GLY A 493 12.40 1.07 14.52
N ASP A 494 11.86 -0.10 14.89
CA ASP A 494 10.44 -0.41 14.79
C ASP A 494 9.81 -0.40 16.20
N PRO A 495 8.93 0.57 16.52
CA PRO A 495 8.33 0.66 17.84
C PRO A 495 7.31 -0.46 18.10
N SER A 496 6.88 -1.18 17.05
CA SER A 496 6.03 -2.36 17.14
C SER A 496 6.79 -3.64 17.48
N CYS A 497 8.13 -3.59 17.54
CA CYS A 497 9.00 -4.73 17.86
C CYS A 497 9.96 -4.44 19.04
N PRO A 498 9.46 -4.09 20.24
CA PRO A 498 10.30 -3.66 21.37
C PRO A 498 11.03 -4.81 22.08
N PHE A 499 10.82 -6.07 21.66
CA PHE A 499 11.37 -7.29 22.27
C PHE A 499 12.66 -7.80 21.62
N ARG A 500 13.23 -7.03 20.70
CA ARG A 500 14.39 -7.41 19.92
C ARG A 500 15.66 -7.44 20.77
N ASP A 501 16.55 -8.38 20.47
CA ASP A 501 17.82 -8.51 21.19
C ASP A 501 18.80 -7.39 20.79
N PRO A 502 19.72 -6.97 21.68
CA PRO A 502 20.75 -6.00 21.34
C PRO A 502 21.77 -6.55 20.33
N MET A 503 21.99 -5.83 19.23
CA MET A 503 22.92 -6.20 18.14
C MET A 503 24.01 -5.15 17.94
N PRO A 504 25.22 -5.52 17.47
CA PRO A 504 26.33 -4.58 17.26
C PRO A 504 26.21 -3.76 15.96
N PHE A 505 25.00 -3.63 15.41
CA PHE A 505 24.73 -2.90 14.18
C PHE A 505 23.34 -2.29 14.16
N VAL A 506 23.21 -1.12 13.53
CA VAL A 506 21.93 -0.47 13.28
C VAL A 506 21.05 -1.39 12.45
N GLN A 507 19.80 -1.55 12.87
CA GLN A 507 18.82 -2.39 12.21
C GLN A 507 17.81 -1.56 11.41
N SER A 508 17.11 -2.19 10.47
CA SER A 508 16.07 -1.55 9.67
C SER A 508 15.00 -0.84 10.53
N SER A 509 14.47 0.25 9.96
CA SER A 509 13.35 0.99 10.54
C SER A 509 12.02 0.26 10.33
N PHE A 510 10.95 0.79 10.92
CA PHE A 510 9.57 0.32 10.75
C PHE A 510 9.19 0.10 9.27
N ALA A 511 8.61 -1.06 8.97
CA ALA A 511 8.02 -1.38 7.67
C ALA A 511 6.77 -2.24 7.85
N PHE A 512 5.90 -2.22 6.85
CA PHE A 512 4.56 -2.84 6.95
C PHE A 512 4.60 -4.37 7.07
N ASP A 513 5.51 -4.98 6.31
CA ASP A 513 5.67 -6.41 6.05
C ASP A 513 6.83 -7.05 6.82
N MET A 514 7.46 -6.29 7.71
CA MET A 514 8.58 -6.78 8.52
C MET A 514 8.08 -7.58 9.73
N SER A 515 8.78 -8.70 9.99
CA SER A 515 8.63 -9.47 11.22
C SER A 515 9.51 -8.89 12.34
N CYS A 516 9.06 -9.03 13.59
CA CYS A 516 9.89 -8.72 14.75
C CYS A 516 11.02 -9.74 14.98
N THR A 517 10.95 -10.93 14.37
CA THR A 517 11.90 -12.04 14.60
C THR A 517 13.23 -11.88 13.88
N THR A 518 13.25 -11.11 12.79
CA THR A 518 14.43 -11.00 11.92
C THR A 518 15.14 -9.69 12.21
N GLN A 519 16.39 -9.78 12.67
CA GLN A 519 17.22 -8.64 13.04
C GLN A 519 18.37 -8.48 12.04
N GLU A 520 18.11 -7.72 10.99
CA GLU A 520 19.07 -7.48 9.90
C GLU A 520 19.65 -6.08 9.96
N ARG A 521 20.88 -5.94 9.47
CA ARG A 521 21.55 -4.65 9.33
C ARG A 521 20.74 -3.75 8.41
N HIS A 522 20.58 -2.49 8.78
CA HIS A 522 20.00 -1.48 7.91
C HIS A 522 20.82 -1.36 6.63
N ARG A 523 20.16 -1.54 5.48
CA ARG A 523 20.73 -1.34 4.16
C ARG A 523 19.80 -0.51 3.30
N MET A 524 20.40 0.19 2.34
CA MET A 524 19.69 0.97 1.34
C MET A 524 20.33 0.71 -0.03
N LEU A 525 19.50 0.50 -1.04
CA LEU A 525 19.95 0.38 -2.43
C LEU A 525 20.36 1.74 -2.98
N LEU A 526 21.62 1.90 -3.36
CA LEU A 526 22.10 3.04 -4.13
C LEU A 526 22.14 2.66 -5.61
N ASN A 527 21.58 3.50 -6.47
CA ASN A 527 21.58 3.35 -7.92
C ASN A 527 21.73 4.71 -8.62
N ALA A 528 21.80 4.69 -9.96
CA ALA A 528 21.97 5.90 -10.75
C ALA A 528 20.92 6.99 -10.46
N PHE A 529 19.65 6.60 -10.33
CA PHE A 529 18.54 7.54 -10.18
C PHE A 529 18.53 8.25 -8.84
N ASN A 530 18.59 7.49 -7.73
CA ASN A 530 18.53 8.07 -6.40
C ASN A 530 19.84 8.76 -6.00
N SER A 531 20.99 8.25 -6.43
CA SER A 531 22.28 8.83 -6.07
C SER A 531 22.53 10.17 -6.75
N ILE A 532 22.17 10.30 -8.03
CA ILE A 532 22.25 11.60 -8.73
C ILE A 532 21.25 12.58 -8.12
N PHE A 533 20.01 12.16 -7.83
CA PHE A 533 19.00 13.01 -7.18
C PHE A 533 19.52 13.56 -5.84
N ALA A 534 20.01 12.70 -4.96
CA ALA A 534 20.54 13.08 -3.65
C ALA A 534 21.73 14.04 -3.77
N LEU A 535 22.64 13.83 -4.72
CA LEU A 535 23.79 14.71 -4.97
C LEU A 535 23.40 16.07 -5.60
N LEU A 536 22.27 16.14 -6.28
CA LEU A 536 21.74 17.40 -6.80
C LEU A 536 20.95 18.17 -5.73
N ALA A 537 20.21 17.46 -4.88
CA ALA A 537 19.44 18.03 -3.78
C ALA A 537 20.33 18.45 -2.58
N SER A 538 21.46 17.78 -2.37
CA SER A 538 22.48 18.17 -1.40
C SER A 538 23.30 19.33 -1.96
N SER A 539 23.07 20.56 -1.47
CA SER A 539 23.80 21.76 -1.94
C SER A 539 24.43 22.54 -0.76
N PRO A 540 25.78 22.64 -0.67
CA PRO A 540 26.76 21.93 -1.48
C PRO A 540 26.82 20.43 -1.11
N ALA A 541 26.97 19.56 -2.11
CA ALA A 541 27.09 18.12 -1.89
C ALA A 541 28.42 17.77 -1.20
N PRO A 542 28.42 16.91 -0.16
CA PRO A 542 29.66 16.41 0.42
C PRO A 542 30.46 15.54 -0.57
N SER A 543 31.75 15.34 -0.29
CA SER A 543 32.57 14.45 -1.12
C SER A 543 32.13 12.99 -0.99
N ALA A 544 32.36 12.18 -2.04
CA ALA A 544 32.06 10.74 -1.99
C ALA A 544 32.73 10.03 -0.80
N ALA A 545 33.95 10.43 -0.45
CA ALA A 545 34.66 9.91 0.72
C ALA A 545 33.94 10.26 2.04
N THR A 546 33.44 11.49 2.17
CA THR A 546 32.67 11.94 3.34
C THR A 546 31.33 11.20 3.45
N ILE A 547 30.64 11.02 2.33
CA ILE A 547 29.37 10.29 2.26
C ILE A 547 29.60 8.84 2.70
N CYS A 548 30.51 8.13 2.03
CA CYS A 548 30.71 6.70 2.22
C CYS A 548 31.48 6.32 3.49
N ALA A 549 32.10 7.29 4.19
CA ALA A 549 32.63 7.08 5.54
C ALA A 549 31.52 6.77 6.57
N GLN A 550 30.26 7.09 6.25
CA GLN A 550 29.11 6.76 7.09
C GLN A 550 28.60 5.32 6.87
N CYS A 551 29.22 4.53 5.98
CA CYS A 551 28.88 3.13 5.74
C CYS A 551 29.92 2.22 6.43
N PRO A 552 29.63 1.65 7.61
CA PRO A 552 30.65 0.95 8.40
C PRO A 552 31.21 -0.30 7.73
N THR A 553 30.40 -1.03 6.95
CA THR A 553 30.83 -2.28 6.31
C THR A 553 30.83 -2.23 4.79
N MET A 554 30.09 -1.29 4.18
CA MET A 554 29.91 -1.19 2.72
C MET A 554 30.47 0.12 2.13
N ALA A 555 31.51 0.70 2.74
CA ALA A 555 32.12 1.94 2.24
C ALA A 555 32.67 1.82 0.81
N HIS A 556 33.17 0.63 0.43
CA HIS A 556 33.71 0.38 -0.91
C HIS A 556 32.59 0.34 -1.97
N GLU A 557 31.51 -0.39 -1.70
CA GLU A 557 30.32 -0.50 -2.54
C GLU A 557 29.65 0.87 -2.69
N CYS A 558 29.50 1.62 -1.60
CA CYS A 558 29.05 2.99 -1.61
C CYS A 558 29.92 3.87 -2.53
N THR A 559 31.25 3.80 -2.38
CA THR A 559 32.18 4.63 -3.16
C THR A 559 32.10 4.32 -4.65
N ALA A 560 31.90 3.03 -5.01
CA ALA A 560 31.72 2.57 -6.38
C ALA A 560 30.46 3.15 -7.05
N VAL A 561 29.42 3.51 -6.27
CA VAL A 561 28.21 4.16 -6.77
C VAL A 561 28.32 5.69 -6.74
N VAL A 562 28.72 6.26 -5.60
CA VAL A 562 28.68 7.71 -5.35
C VAL A 562 29.69 8.47 -6.22
N THR A 563 30.86 7.90 -6.49
CA THR A 563 31.91 8.55 -7.31
C THR A 563 31.47 8.78 -8.77
N PRO A 564 31.02 7.75 -9.53
CA PRO A 564 30.48 7.99 -10.86
C PRO A 564 29.18 8.81 -10.83
N ALA A 565 28.34 8.66 -9.79
CA ALA A 565 27.14 9.49 -9.64
C ALA A 565 27.47 10.98 -9.47
N ALA A 566 28.53 11.35 -8.74
CA ALA A 566 29.00 12.73 -8.63
C ALA A 566 29.47 13.30 -9.98
N THR A 567 30.09 12.47 -10.82
CA THR A 567 30.46 12.85 -12.19
C THR A 567 29.22 13.09 -13.04
N ALA A 568 28.22 12.21 -12.97
CA ALA A 568 26.95 12.36 -13.69
C ALA A 568 26.15 13.58 -13.19
N ALA A 569 26.09 13.82 -11.89
CA ALA A 569 25.42 14.99 -11.30
C ALA A 569 26.09 16.30 -11.72
N LYS A 570 27.42 16.31 -11.87
CA LYS A 570 28.13 17.46 -12.45
C LYS A 570 27.73 17.68 -13.92
N ALA A 571 27.78 16.63 -14.74
CA ALA A 571 27.37 16.71 -16.15
C ALA A 571 25.90 17.14 -16.30
N PHE A 572 25.02 16.71 -15.39
CA PHE A 572 23.63 17.16 -15.32
C PHE A 572 23.53 18.66 -15.06
N ARG A 573 24.23 19.18 -14.03
CA ARG A 573 24.23 20.62 -13.70
C ARG A 573 24.79 21.47 -14.84
N ASP A 574 25.84 21.00 -15.51
CA ASP A 574 26.47 21.72 -16.62
C ASP A 574 25.54 21.78 -17.85
N ALA A 575 24.67 20.79 -18.04
CA ALA A 575 23.78 20.67 -19.20
C ALA A 575 22.36 21.25 -18.99
N TYR A 576 21.87 21.30 -17.74
CA TYR A 576 20.50 21.69 -17.45
C TYR A 576 20.36 23.20 -17.26
N ALA A 577 19.75 23.87 -18.24
CA ALA A 577 19.67 25.33 -18.33
C ALA A 577 18.78 26.01 -17.26
N MET A 578 17.93 25.26 -16.56
CA MET A 578 16.94 25.79 -15.61
C MET A 578 17.42 25.70 -14.15
N HIS A 579 18.62 26.23 -13.88
CA HIS A 579 19.28 26.12 -12.57
C HIS A 579 18.49 26.80 -11.44
N ASP A 580 17.96 28.00 -11.67
CA ASP A 580 17.27 28.79 -10.64
C ASP A 580 15.93 28.16 -10.20
N GLU A 581 15.16 27.63 -11.16
CA GLU A 581 13.90 26.92 -10.86
C GLU A 581 14.16 25.65 -10.05
N TRP A 582 15.16 24.86 -10.48
CA TRP A 582 15.57 23.65 -9.79
C TRP A 582 16.03 23.92 -8.35
N VAL A 583 16.84 24.96 -8.13
CA VAL A 583 17.27 25.39 -6.79
C VAL A 583 16.08 25.84 -5.94
N GLY A 584 15.12 26.57 -6.53
CA GLY A 584 13.88 26.96 -5.86
C GLY A 584 13.06 25.75 -5.39
N GLN A 585 12.91 24.74 -6.25
CA GLN A 585 12.20 23.49 -5.91
C GLN A 585 12.92 22.69 -4.82
N ILE A 586 14.27 22.61 -4.86
CA ILE A 586 15.06 21.96 -3.79
C ILE A 586 14.79 22.63 -2.45
N ASN A 587 14.87 23.96 -2.39
CA ASN A 587 14.68 24.69 -1.15
C ASN A 587 13.27 24.49 -0.59
N ALA A 588 12.23 24.58 -1.44
CA ALA A 588 10.85 24.34 -1.03
C ALA A 588 10.64 22.91 -0.51
N ALA A 589 11.16 21.89 -1.22
CA ALA A 589 11.05 20.50 -0.80
C ALA A 589 11.81 20.24 0.53
N ARG A 590 13.01 20.82 0.68
CA ARG A 590 13.80 20.71 1.91
C ARG A 590 13.08 21.36 3.08
N ASP A 591 12.55 22.57 2.93
CA ASP A 591 11.83 23.28 3.97
C ASP A 591 10.60 22.50 4.44
N ASP A 592 9.84 21.92 3.50
CA ASP A 592 8.66 21.11 3.82
C ASP A 592 9.04 19.80 4.53
N VAL A 593 10.09 19.09 4.08
CA VAL A 593 10.58 17.86 4.73
C VAL A 593 11.13 18.14 6.14
N VAL A 594 11.90 19.22 6.30
CA VAL A 594 12.43 19.66 7.60
C VAL A 594 11.28 20.05 8.53
N LYS A 595 10.26 20.76 8.03
CA LYS A 595 9.07 21.15 8.81
C LYS A 595 8.25 19.95 9.26
N LEU A 596 8.17 18.89 8.45
CA LEU A 596 7.54 17.63 8.84
C LEU A 596 8.34 16.87 9.92
N GLY A 597 9.64 17.14 10.05
CA GLY A 597 10.49 16.48 11.04
C GLY A 597 10.68 14.98 10.77
N VAL A 598 10.66 14.57 9.51
CA VAL A 598 10.80 13.17 9.11
C VAL A 598 12.18 12.66 9.52
N GLY A 599 12.24 11.47 10.12
CA GLY A 599 13.48 10.86 10.60
C GLY A 599 13.36 9.37 10.83
N THR A 600 14.50 8.76 11.10
CA THR A 600 14.63 7.37 11.52
C THR A 600 14.99 7.31 13.00
N MET A 601 14.65 6.20 13.66
CA MET A 601 14.98 5.97 15.06
C MET A 601 15.65 4.62 15.27
N GLN A 602 16.35 4.48 16.39
CA GLN A 602 16.81 3.22 16.94
C GLN A 602 16.58 3.20 18.45
N LEU A 603 16.09 2.08 18.93
CA LEU A 603 16.15 1.69 20.33
C LEU A 603 17.56 1.11 20.56
N ALA A 604 18.27 1.60 21.56
CA ALA A 604 19.62 1.14 21.85
C ALA A 604 19.90 1.10 23.35
N ILE A 605 20.93 0.37 23.72
CA ILE A 605 21.55 0.44 25.05
C ILE A 605 23.03 0.75 24.88
N HIS A 606 23.59 1.46 25.84
CA HIS A 606 25.03 1.70 25.86
C HIS A 606 25.77 0.42 26.29
N ALA A 607 26.80 0.02 25.54
CA ALA A 607 27.41 -1.30 25.67
C ALA A 607 28.22 -1.50 26.97
N THR A 608 28.53 -0.43 27.70
CA THR A 608 29.34 -0.55 28.94
C THR A 608 28.52 -0.58 30.22
N ASP A 609 27.43 0.20 30.28
CA ASP A 609 26.62 0.37 31.48
C ASP A 609 25.14 0.01 31.26
N GLU A 610 24.79 -0.47 30.06
CA GLU A 610 23.46 -0.92 29.66
C GLU A 610 22.38 0.16 29.81
N THR A 611 22.78 1.43 29.82
CA THR A 611 21.83 2.55 29.92
C THR A 611 21.02 2.69 28.63
N ASN A 612 19.72 2.92 28.78
CA ASN A 612 18.78 3.08 27.67
C ASN A 612 19.09 4.33 26.84
N ALA A 613 19.14 4.19 25.52
CA ALA A 613 19.36 5.26 24.57
C ALA A 613 18.29 5.24 23.46
N PHE A 614 17.46 6.29 23.41
CA PHE A 614 16.54 6.53 22.30
C PHE A 614 17.26 7.38 21.25
N LEU A 615 17.63 6.77 20.14
CA LEU A 615 18.36 7.43 19.07
C LEU A 615 17.37 7.88 17.99
N PHE A 616 17.44 9.15 17.59
CA PHE A 616 16.62 9.71 16.51
C PHE A 616 17.49 10.55 15.57
N GLN A 617 17.30 10.39 14.27
CA GLN A 617 18.01 11.13 13.22
C GLN A 617 17.00 11.64 12.20
N THR A 618 16.87 12.96 12.07
CA THR A 618 16.10 13.57 10.99
C THR A 618 16.75 13.27 9.64
N LEU A 619 15.95 13.04 8.60
CA LEU A 619 16.44 12.82 7.25
C LEU A 619 17.21 14.06 6.76
N LEU A 620 16.58 15.23 6.86
CA LEU A 620 17.18 16.51 6.50
C LEU A 620 17.21 17.44 7.72
N SER A 621 18.21 18.31 7.78
CA SER A 621 18.29 19.37 8.79
C SER A 621 18.30 20.76 8.13
N SER A 622 18.10 21.83 8.92
CA SER A 622 18.09 23.20 8.40
C SER A 622 19.46 23.63 7.83
N THR A 623 20.54 23.02 8.31
CA THR A 623 21.90 23.22 7.80
C THR A 623 22.35 22.02 6.96
N PRO A 624 23.00 22.21 5.80
CA PRO A 624 23.53 21.10 5.03
C PRO A 624 24.44 20.18 5.86
N SER A 625 24.18 18.88 5.83
CA SER A 625 24.92 17.86 6.58
C SER A 625 25.46 16.77 5.66
N SER A 626 26.45 15.99 6.13
CA SER A 626 26.91 14.81 5.39
C SER A 626 25.84 13.71 5.28
N TRP A 627 24.85 13.74 6.17
CA TRP A 627 23.74 12.79 6.19
C TRP A 627 22.70 13.08 5.12
N ASP A 628 22.62 14.31 4.60
CA ASP A 628 21.63 14.75 3.60
C ASP A 628 21.67 13.97 2.27
N PHE A 629 22.75 13.23 1.99
CA PHE A 629 22.79 12.33 0.84
C PHE A 629 21.93 11.08 1.07
N PHE A 630 21.88 10.58 2.31
CA PHE A 630 21.14 9.37 2.68
C PHE A 630 19.73 9.67 3.19
N GLY A 631 19.53 10.84 3.82
CA GLY A 631 18.21 11.32 4.23
C GLY A 631 17.49 12.03 3.10
#